data_AF-A0A5M3WIA9-F1
#
_entry.id   AF-A0A5M3WIA9-F1
#
_cell.length_a   1.000
_cell.length_b   1.000
_cell.length_c   1.000
_cell.angle_alpha   90.00
_cell.angle_beta   90.00
_cell.angle_gamma   90.00
#
_symmetry.space_group_name_H-M   'P 1'
#
loop_
_entity.id
_entity.type
_entity.pdbx_description
1 polymer ?
#
loop_
_entity_poly.entity_id
_entity_poly.type
_entity_poly.pdbx_seq_one_letter_code
_entity_poly.pdbx_strand_id
1 'polypeptide(L)'
;MHGERPLSHALTAGGGYAVATLEALHLPGGLRVPWYEVDRAVWDQEGVTVVMTGGGQHRVDLPEPGLLPETIRERVTNSILASRYVRLSERGGVRLVARRIAGRDTVEWEFVYDPELDPTDPGVRAAVEQALEEVRRALGV
;
A
#
# COMPACT_ATOMS: atom_id res chain seq x y z
N MET A 1 3.09 -21.79 11.30
CA MET A 1 2.23 -20.92 10.48
C MET A 1 0.83 -20.96 11.06
N HIS A 2 0.39 -19.91 11.73
CA HIS A 2 -1.04 -19.77 12.03
C HIS A 2 -1.72 -19.39 10.72
N GLY A 3 -2.79 -20.09 10.34
CA GLY A 3 -3.55 -19.75 9.14
C GLY A 3 -4.18 -18.36 9.31
N GLU A 4 -4.05 -17.51 8.28
CA GLU A 4 -4.71 -16.21 8.27
C GLU A 4 -6.23 -16.39 8.31
N ARG A 5 -6.90 -15.73 9.26
CA ARG A 5 -8.37 -15.79 9.35
C ARG A 5 -8.99 -14.76 8.40
N PRO A 6 -9.99 -15.14 7.57
CA PRO A 6 -10.74 -14.20 6.76
C PRO A 6 -11.47 -13.16 7.62
N LEU A 7 -11.36 -11.89 7.24
CA LEU A 7 -12.17 -10.78 7.76
C LEU A 7 -13.45 -10.62 6.92
N SER A 8 -13.27 -10.61 5.60
CA SER A 8 -14.35 -10.58 4.61
C SER A 8 -13.89 -11.22 3.31
N HIS A 9 -14.85 -11.57 2.46
CA HIS A 9 -14.59 -12.15 1.14
C HIS A 9 -15.73 -11.79 0.19
N ALA A 10 -15.44 -11.89 -1.11
CA ALA A 10 -16.43 -11.74 -2.17
C ALA A 10 -16.14 -12.72 -3.30
N LEU A 11 -17.19 -13.29 -3.90
CA LEU A 11 -17.09 -14.17 -5.07
C LEU A 11 -16.79 -13.30 -6.30
N THR A 12 -15.91 -13.79 -7.18
CA THR A 12 -15.56 -13.07 -8.41
C THR A 12 -16.40 -13.54 -9.59
N ALA A 13 -16.57 -12.70 -10.60
CA ALA A 13 -17.36 -13.06 -11.78
C ALA A 13 -16.80 -14.29 -12.54
N GLY A 14 -15.47 -14.44 -12.55
CA GLY A 14 -14.77 -15.57 -13.18
C GLY A 14 -14.68 -16.84 -12.32
N GLY A 15 -15.26 -16.83 -11.11
CA GLY A 15 -15.11 -17.89 -10.13
C GLY A 15 -13.86 -17.74 -9.25
N GLY A 16 -13.95 -18.27 -8.03
CA GLY A 16 -12.97 -18.03 -6.97
C GLY A 16 -13.35 -16.82 -6.10
N TYR A 17 -12.47 -16.49 -5.15
CA TYR A 17 -12.76 -15.47 -4.14
C TYR A 17 -11.65 -14.44 -4.05
N ALA A 18 -12.04 -13.19 -3.84
CA ALA A 18 -11.17 -12.20 -3.20
C ALA A 18 -11.40 -12.28 -1.68
N VAL A 19 -10.34 -12.43 -0.89
CA VAL A 19 -10.42 -12.62 0.57
C VAL A 19 -9.49 -11.63 1.26
N ALA A 20 -10.07 -10.76 2.08
CA ALA A 20 -9.29 -9.87 2.95
C ALA A 20 -9.02 -10.54 4.30
N THR A 21 -7.76 -10.54 4.73
CA THR A 21 -7.33 -11.00 6.05
C THR A 21 -6.69 -9.85 6.82
N LEU A 22 -6.20 -10.13 8.04
CA LEU A 22 -5.39 -9.17 8.78
C LEU A 22 -4.04 -8.87 8.10
N GLU A 23 -3.47 -9.82 7.36
CA GLU A 23 -2.10 -9.72 6.83
C GLU A 23 -2.05 -9.36 5.34
N ALA A 24 -3.03 -9.81 4.56
CA ALA A 24 -3.02 -9.65 3.11
C ALA A 24 -4.43 -9.64 2.50
N LEU A 25 -4.49 -9.16 1.26
CA LEU A 25 -5.57 -9.41 0.32
C LEU A 25 -5.19 -10.61 -0.56
N HIS A 26 -6.00 -11.64 -0.55
CA HIS A 26 -5.85 -12.79 -1.44
C HIS A 26 -6.77 -12.59 -2.63
N LEU A 27 -6.21 -12.61 -3.83
CA LEU A 27 -6.91 -12.44 -5.10
C LEU A 27 -7.09 -13.80 -5.81
N PRO A 28 -8.03 -13.91 -6.76
CA PRO A 28 -8.18 -15.10 -7.58
C PRO A 28 -6.86 -15.52 -8.25
N GLY A 29 -6.69 -16.83 -8.46
CA GLY A 29 -5.44 -17.38 -9.00
C GLY A 29 -4.34 -17.58 -7.96
N GLY A 30 -4.63 -17.36 -6.68
CA GLY A 30 -3.70 -17.65 -5.57
C GLY A 30 -2.70 -16.53 -5.29
N LEU A 31 -2.92 -15.34 -5.86
CA LEU A 31 -2.07 -14.18 -5.61
C LEU A 31 -2.34 -13.64 -4.19
N ARG A 32 -1.30 -13.60 -3.36
CA ARG A 32 -1.33 -12.98 -2.04
C ARG A 32 -0.69 -11.60 -2.11
N VAL A 33 -1.45 -10.56 -1.78
CA VAL A 33 -1.02 -9.16 -1.78
C VAL A 33 -0.96 -8.65 -0.33
N PRO A 34 0.23 -8.51 0.27
CA PRO A 34 0.37 -7.90 1.59
C PRO A 34 -0.17 -6.47 1.61
N TRP A 35 -0.80 -6.05 2.72
CA TRP A 35 -1.39 -4.70 2.80
C TRP A 35 -0.38 -3.56 2.65
N TYR A 36 0.88 -3.78 3.05
CA TYR A 36 1.94 -2.78 2.89
C TYR A 36 2.36 -2.57 1.42
N GLU A 37 1.95 -3.46 0.51
CA GLU A 37 2.21 -3.34 -0.95
C GLU A 37 1.04 -2.71 -1.71
N VAL A 38 -0.10 -2.46 -1.05
CA VAL A 38 -1.28 -1.86 -1.68
C VAL A 38 -1.22 -0.34 -1.54
N ASP A 39 -1.04 0.40 -2.64
CA ASP A 39 -1.13 1.86 -2.65
C ASP A 39 -2.54 2.30 -2.29
N ARG A 40 -3.51 1.90 -3.11
CA ARG A 40 -4.94 2.19 -2.96
C ARG A 40 -5.78 1.11 -3.62
N ALA A 41 -7.06 1.09 -3.28
CA ALA A 41 -8.07 0.34 -4.01
C ALA A 41 -9.08 1.31 -4.62
N VAL A 42 -9.30 1.20 -5.92
CA VAL A 42 -10.27 2.00 -6.67
C VAL A 42 -11.45 1.10 -7.00
N TRP A 43 -12.65 1.54 -6.63
CA TRP A 43 -13.88 0.80 -6.87
C TRP A 43 -14.70 1.44 -7.97
N ASP A 44 -15.32 0.60 -8.80
CA ASP A 44 -16.33 0.98 -9.77
C ASP A 44 -17.54 0.04 -9.67
N GLN A 45 -18.45 0.09 -10.65
CA GLN A 45 -19.66 -0.74 -10.65
C GLN A 45 -19.38 -2.24 -10.87
N GLU A 46 -18.23 -2.58 -11.44
CA GLU A 46 -17.87 -3.94 -11.84
C GLU A 46 -16.97 -4.60 -10.78
N GLY A 47 -16.20 -3.84 -9.99
CA GLY A 47 -15.46 -4.36 -8.84
C GLY A 47 -14.34 -3.45 -8.36
N VAL A 48 -13.17 -4.04 -8.09
CA VAL A 48 -11.99 -3.32 -7.57
C VAL A 48 -10.78 -3.37 -8.51
N THR A 49 -10.06 -2.26 -8.58
CA THR A 49 -8.68 -2.16 -9.08
C THR A 49 -7.76 -1.88 -7.90
N VAL A 50 -6.92 -2.85 -7.55
CA VAL A 50 -5.90 -2.75 -6.49
C VAL A 50 -4.63 -2.21 -7.13
N VAL A 51 -4.23 -0.99 -6.75
CA VAL A 51 -3.00 -0.35 -7.24
C VAL A 51 -1.87 -0.67 -6.26
N MET A 52 -0.72 -1.06 -6.78
CA MET A 52 0.44 -1.47 -6.00
C MET A 52 1.42 -0.31 -5.76
N THR A 53 2.10 -0.30 -4.62
CA THR A 53 3.12 0.71 -4.27
C THR A 53 4.32 0.68 -5.23
N GLY A 54 4.78 -0.53 -5.59
CA GLY A 54 5.86 -0.73 -6.58
C GLY A 54 5.45 -0.51 -8.04
N GLY A 55 4.23 -0.03 -8.29
CA GLY A 55 3.63 0.07 -9.61
C GLY A 55 2.93 -1.22 -10.06
N GLY A 56 2.08 -1.07 -11.07
CA GLY A 56 1.17 -2.12 -11.51
C GLY A 56 -0.14 -2.12 -10.74
N GLN A 57 -1.10 -2.92 -11.23
CA GLN A 57 -2.42 -3.02 -10.64
C GLN A 57 -3.05 -4.39 -10.91
N HIS A 58 -3.96 -4.79 -10.03
CA HIS A 58 -4.77 -6.00 -10.18
C HIS A 58 -6.25 -5.64 -10.24
N ARG A 59 -6.91 -5.99 -11.35
CA ARG A 59 -8.35 -5.83 -11.53
C ARG A 59 -9.05 -7.12 -11.12
N VAL A 60 -10.10 -6.99 -10.31
CA VAL A 60 -10.99 -8.10 -9.96
C VAL A 60 -12.44 -7.65 -10.09
N ASP A 61 -13.20 -8.40 -10.87
CA ASP A 61 -14.62 -8.20 -11.08
C ASP A 61 -15.39 -8.87 -9.93
N LEU A 62 -16.14 -8.05 -9.20
CA LEU A 62 -16.82 -8.39 -7.96
C LEU A 62 -18.27 -7.89 -8.06
N PRO A 63 -19.18 -8.69 -8.66
CA PRO A 63 -20.57 -8.28 -8.86
C PRO A 63 -21.30 -8.05 -7.54
N GLU A 64 -20.92 -8.77 -6.48
CA GLU A 64 -21.47 -8.64 -5.13
C GLU A 64 -20.31 -8.46 -4.12
N PRO A 65 -19.77 -7.24 -3.97
CA PRO A 65 -18.55 -7.03 -3.20
C PRO A 65 -18.78 -7.09 -1.68
N GLY A 66 -20.04 -7.01 -1.21
CA GLY A 66 -20.37 -7.09 0.21
C GLY A 66 -19.59 -6.10 1.07
N LEU A 67 -18.96 -6.57 2.14
CA LEU A 67 -18.14 -5.78 3.08
C LEU A 67 -16.66 -5.66 2.67
N LEU A 68 -16.30 -6.21 1.50
CA LEU A 68 -14.91 -6.21 1.04
C LEU A 68 -14.38 -4.78 0.79
N PRO A 69 -15.15 -3.82 0.24
CA PRO A 69 -14.70 -2.43 0.07
C PRO A 69 -14.29 -1.77 1.38
N GLU A 70 -15.13 -1.86 2.41
CA GLU A 70 -14.85 -1.29 3.73
C GLU A 70 -13.63 -1.96 4.35
N THR A 71 -13.54 -3.29 4.27
CA THR A 71 -12.43 -4.05 4.83
C THR A 71 -11.11 -3.68 4.17
N ILE A 72 -11.06 -3.63 2.83
CA ILE A 72 -9.86 -3.24 2.09
C ILE A 72 -9.45 -1.82 2.47
N ARG A 73 -10.39 -0.87 2.48
CA ARG A 73 -10.09 0.52 2.87
C ARG A 73 -9.49 0.57 4.27
N GLU A 74 -10.12 -0.09 5.24
CA GLU A 74 -9.61 -0.12 6.61
C GLU A 74 -8.22 -0.76 6.71
N ARG A 75 -7.97 -1.85 5.98
CA ARG A 75 -6.67 -2.52 6.03
C ARG A 75 -5.57 -1.67 5.39
N VAL A 76 -5.84 -1.08 4.23
CA VAL A 76 -4.91 -0.15 3.56
C VAL A 76 -4.61 1.04 4.47
N THR A 77 -5.64 1.70 5.04
CA THR A 77 -5.43 2.82 5.96
C THR A 77 -4.63 2.42 7.20
N ASN A 78 -4.94 1.28 7.81
CA ASN A 78 -4.20 0.80 9.00
C ASN A 78 -2.75 0.37 8.68
N SER A 79 -2.44 0.08 7.42
CA SER A 79 -1.07 -0.20 7.02
C SER A 79 -0.21 1.07 7.01
N ILE A 80 -0.79 2.26 6.83
CA ILE A 80 -0.03 3.51 6.72
C ILE A 80 0.25 4.07 8.12
N LEU A 81 1.52 4.10 8.52
CA LEU A 81 1.97 4.72 9.77
C LEU A 81 2.19 6.23 9.62
N ALA A 82 2.75 6.64 8.47
CA ALA A 82 2.94 8.04 8.14
C ALA A 82 2.97 8.22 6.62
N SER A 83 2.55 9.41 6.20
CA SER A 83 2.79 9.92 4.86
C SER A 83 3.22 11.37 4.99
N ARG A 84 4.45 11.69 4.58
CA ARG A 84 4.99 13.05 4.63
C ARG A 84 5.58 13.43 3.30
N TYR A 85 5.15 14.56 2.76
CA TYR A 85 5.79 15.17 1.62
C TYR A 85 6.90 16.10 2.09
N VAL A 86 8.07 15.98 1.48
CA VAL A 86 9.25 16.80 1.78
C VAL A 86 9.70 17.45 0.48
N ARG A 87 9.55 18.77 0.41
CA ARG A 87 10.03 19.57 -0.71
C ARG A 87 11.56 19.62 -0.65
N LEU A 88 12.23 19.13 -1.69
CA LEU A 88 13.70 19.09 -1.76
C LEU A 88 14.27 20.25 -2.56
N SER A 89 13.51 20.77 -3.52
CA SER A 89 13.88 21.93 -4.33
C SER A 89 12.64 22.68 -4.83
N GLU A 90 12.85 23.78 -5.56
CA GLU A 90 11.75 24.44 -6.27
C GLU A 90 11.08 23.56 -7.34
N ARG A 91 11.81 22.54 -7.83
CA ARG A 91 11.35 21.67 -8.90
C ARG A 91 10.53 20.48 -8.40
N GLY A 92 10.53 20.18 -7.10
CA GLY A 92 9.78 19.06 -6.56
C GLY A 92 10.27 18.54 -5.21
N GLY A 93 9.68 17.44 -4.79
CA GLY A 93 9.97 16.77 -3.53
C GLY A 93 9.75 15.27 -3.58
N VAL A 94 9.88 14.64 -2.41
CA VAL A 94 9.61 13.23 -2.21
C VAL A 94 8.46 13.05 -1.24
N ARG A 95 7.56 12.10 -1.52
CA ARG A 95 6.63 11.57 -0.53
C ARG A 95 7.29 10.37 0.15
N LEU A 96 7.49 10.48 1.46
CA LEU A 96 7.90 9.39 2.31
C LEU A 96 6.64 8.73 2.88
N VAL A 97 6.43 7.44 2.59
CA VAL A 97 5.30 6.67 3.13
C VAL A 97 5.86 5.52 3.96
N ALA A 98 5.56 5.55 5.25
CA ALA A 98 5.90 4.50 6.19
C ALA A 98 4.71 3.54 6.30
N ARG A 99 4.92 2.25 6.03
CA ARG A 99 3.89 1.22 6.11
C ARG A 99 4.27 0.12 7.09
N ARG A 100 3.32 -0.23 7.97
CA ARG A 100 3.45 -1.35 8.89
C ARG A 100 3.29 -2.67 8.15
N ILE A 101 4.19 -3.60 8.40
CA ILE A 101 4.03 -4.98 7.97
C ILE A 101 3.22 -5.73 9.04
N ALA A 102 2.03 -6.20 8.70
CA ALA A 102 1.21 -6.97 9.62
C ALA A 102 1.97 -8.21 10.15
N GLY A 103 1.93 -8.43 11.46
CA GLY A 103 2.63 -9.54 12.11
C GLY A 103 4.13 -9.33 12.31
N ARG A 104 4.68 -8.16 12.01
CA ARG A 104 6.09 -7.81 12.25
C ARG A 104 6.21 -6.44 12.92
N ASP A 105 7.26 -6.26 13.72
CA ASP A 105 7.64 -4.97 14.30
C ASP A 105 8.52 -4.14 13.36
N THR A 106 8.43 -4.40 12.05
CA THR A 106 9.21 -3.74 11.01
C THR A 106 8.33 -2.82 10.17
N VAL A 107 8.92 -1.70 9.73
CA VAL A 107 8.28 -0.70 8.88
C VAL A 107 8.92 -0.73 7.50
N GLU A 108 8.09 -0.84 6.46
CA GLU A 108 8.51 -0.67 5.08
C GLU A 108 8.41 0.80 4.69
N TRP A 109 9.41 1.32 3.99
CA TRP A 109 9.46 2.72 3.55
C TRP A 109 9.40 2.81 2.04
N GLU A 110 8.42 3.56 1.56
CA GLU A 110 8.22 3.86 0.16
C GLU A 110 8.58 5.33 -0.11
N PHE A 111 9.26 5.56 -1.22
CA PHE A 111 9.72 6.87 -1.67
C PHE A 111 9.09 7.16 -3.03
N VAL A 112 8.12 8.07 -3.06
CA VAL A 112 7.48 8.51 -4.31
C VAL A 112 8.04 9.87 -4.67
N TYR A 113 8.89 9.90 -5.70
CA TYR A 113 9.52 11.12 -6.19
C TYR A 113 8.59 11.84 -7.16
N ASP A 114 8.57 13.18 -7.11
CA ASP A 114 7.95 13.96 -8.17
C ASP A 114 8.69 13.71 -9.51
N PRO A 115 7.99 13.73 -10.66
CA PRO A 115 8.57 13.40 -11.97
C PRO A 115 9.83 14.17 -12.36
N GLU A 116 9.98 15.39 -11.83
CA GLU A 116 11.08 16.31 -12.10
C GLU A 116 12.34 16.05 -11.28
N LEU A 117 12.30 15.12 -10.31
CA LEU A 117 13.43 14.75 -9.46
C LEU A 117 14.13 13.50 -9.98
N ASP A 118 15.46 13.59 -10.11
CA ASP A 118 16.31 12.43 -10.40
C ASP A 118 16.71 11.74 -9.07
N PRO A 119 16.23 10.52 -8.79
CA PRO A 119 16.58 9.79 -7.57
C PRO A 119 18.04 9.30 -7.55
N THR A 120 18.75 9.36 -8.67
CA THR A 120 20.16 8.98 -8.77
C THR A 120 21.11 10.14 -8.47
N ASP A 121 20.59 11.38 -8.42
CA ASP A 121 21.36 12.56 -8.05
C ASP A 121 21.83 12.46 -6.58
N PRO A 122 23.14 12.59 -6.30
CA PRO A 122 23.67 12.50 -4.94
C PRO A 122 23.10 13.51 -3.95
N GLY A 123 22.79 14.73 -4.40
CA GLY A 123 22.19 15.79 -3.58
C GLY A 123 20.75 15.47 -3.21
N VAL A 124 19.97 14.92 -4.15
CA VAL A 124 18.61 14.41 -3.88
C VAL A 124 18.68 13.28 -2.86
N ARG A 125 19.57 12.31 -3.05
CA ARG A 125 19.73 11.17 -2.12
C ARG A 125 20.06 11.62 -0.70
N ALA A 126 21.04 12.51 -0.53
CA ALA A 126 21.41 13.02 0.78
C ALA A 126 20.24 13.76 1.48
N ALA A 127 19.48 14.55 0.73
CA ALA A 127 18.32 15.26 1.26
C ALA A 127 17.18 14.31 1.66
N VAL A 128 16.96 13.23 0.90
CA VAL A 128 15.99 12.18 1.24
C VAL A 128 16.42 11.42 2.50
N GLU A 129 17.70 11.06 2.63
CA GLU A 129 18.23 10.38 3.81
C GLU A 129 18.01 11.23 5.08
N GLN A 130 18.32 12.52 5.03
CA GLN A 130 18.06 13.44 6.14
C GLN A 130 16.56 13.52 6.47
N ALA A 131 15.72 13.68 5.45
CA ALA A 131 14.27 13.74 5.63
C ALA A 131 13.71 12.46 6.25
N LEU A 132 14.21 11.29 5.82
CA LEU A 132 13.85 9.99 6.37
C LEU A 132 14.21 9.89 7.85
N GLU A 133 15.41 10.30 8.25
CA GLU A 133 15.80 10.32 9.66
C GLU A 133 14.89 11.19 10.51
N GLU A 134 14.49 12.36 10.01
CA GLU A 134 13.56 13.24 10.72
C GLU A 134 12.20 12.58 10.94
N VAL A 135 11.65 11.89 9.93
CA VAL A 135 10.37 11.18 10.07
C VAL A 135 10.51 9.98 10.99
N ARG A 136 11.61 9.22 10.91
CA ARG A 136 11.89 8.10 11.83
C ARG A 136 11.92 8.55 13.29
N ARG A 137 12.64 9.62 13.58
CA ARG A 137 12.68 10.23 14.92
C ARG A 137 11.29 10.67 15.39
N ALA A 138 10.48 11.27 14.51
CA ALA A 138 9.12 11.69 14.85
C ALA A 138 8.17 10.51 15.12
N LEU A 139 8.40 9.37 14.47
CA LEU A 139 7.64 8.13 14.66
C LEU A 139 8.14 7.26 15.81
N GLY A 140 9.32 7.55 16.36
CA GLY A 140 9.94 6.74 17.41
C GLY A 140 10.46 5.39 16.92
N VAL A 141 10.83 5.30 15.63
CA VAL A 141 11.40 4.10 14.98
C VAL A 141 12.84 4.30 14.54
#